data_AF-A0A3D3FQK1-F1
#
_entry.id   AF-A0A3D3FQK1-F1
#
_cell.length_a   1.000
_cell.length_b   1.000
_cell.length_c   1.000
_cell.angle_alpha   90.00
_cell.angle_beta   90.00
_cell.angle_gamma   90.00
#
_symmetry.space_group_name_H-M   'P 1'
#
loop_
_entity.id
_entity.type
_entity.pdbx_description
1 polymer ?
#
loop_
_entity_poly.entity_id
_entity_poly.type
_entity_poly.pdbx_seq_one_letter_code
_entity_poly.pdbx_strand_id
1 'polypeptide(L)'
;GAVERYIADDTPLNTNIEIMHVFAADFFGRLLGDDYFLSRARIAADALYGLYARDGSVSEFNSATYYGVDFIALACIRKYCGTGAIRAMAAEIDDGLWSAFSDFYSPSLGNLSGPYSRCYEMEMTAHSSLGSIFYRSLGDDFRRMAASNGESFDDAIIILADVKIPERLREKFAVEGGERLVTRRFTELCERHPKGERHFPCTATAWIVPDFMIGALDGSRNTSGQLHPATVFWKHRGGLYWIRLSRRRPGGHWSRHFGGIRYRGTAERGRLLCGIDLSGSEPIEVFLEFCGRGIKGSVFEGESWKLPGLALSGRFGADDVRVREAGDRLELFATYPGGTPVSMYLVLEDFRLGGEAIG
;
A
#
# COMPACT_ATOMS: atom_id res chain seq x y z
N GLY A 1 -25.65 9.69 12.69
CA GLY A 1 -25.55 8.24 12.49
C GLY A 1 -24.17 7.71 12.09
N ALA A 2 -23.24 8.51 11.55
CA ALA A 2 -21.85 8.08 11.29
C ALA A 2 -20.84 8.81 12.20
N VAL A 3 -21.09 10.10 12.44
CA VAL A 3 -20.33 10.96 13.35
C VAL A 3 -20.31 10.40 14.78
N GLU A 4 -21.46 9.97 15.30
CA GLU A 4 -21.58 9.42 16.65
C GLU A 4 -20.87 8.07 16.76
N ARG A 5 -20.84 7.27 15.70
CA ARG A 5 -20.09 6.00 15.66
C ARG A 5 -18.58 6.21 15.64
N TYR A 6 -18.12 7.30 15.01
CA TYR A 6 -16.72 7.71 15.09
C TYR A 6 -16.35 8.15 16.52
N ILE A 7 -17.20 8.94 17.20
CA ILE A 7 -16.98 9.34 18.61
C ILE A 7 -16.90 8.12 19.52
N ALA A 8 -17.87 7.23 19.37
CA ALA A 8 -17.96 6.04 20.17
C ALA A 8 -16.82 5.05 19.84
N ASP A 9 -16.01 5.30 18.80
CA ASP A 9 -15.01 4.36 18.28
C ASP A 9 -15.64 2.97 18.01
N ASP A 10 -16.91 2.98 17.61
CA ASP A 10 -17.63 1.76 17.23
C ASP A 10 -17.22 1.35 15.81
N THR A 11 -16.86 2.32 14.97
CA THR A 11 -16.39 2.11 13.59
C THR A 11 -15.21 3.04 13.33
N PRO A 12 -13.97 2.57 13.55
CA PRO A 12 -12.79 3.39 13.33
C PRO A 12 -12.67 3.67 11.83
N LEU A 13 -12.13 4.84 11.49
CA LEU A 13 -12.00 5.28 10.11
C LEU A 13 -10.60 4.98 9.61
N ASN A 14 -10.56 4.37 8.44
CA ASN A 14 -9.37 4.31 7.59
C ASN A 14 -8.89 5.75 7.27
N THR A 15 -7.59 5.94 7.06
CA THR A 15 -6.91 7.23 6.89
C THR A 15 -7.62 8.11 5.87
N ASN A 16 -7.95 7.58 4.69
CA ASN A 16 -8.61 8.36 3.65
C ASN A 16 -10.00 8.85 4.09
N ILE A 17 -10.77 7.99 4.78
CA ILE A 17 -12.11 8.32 5.27
C ILE A 17 -12.01 9.35 6.41
N GLU A 18 -11.00 9.24 7.26
CA GLU A 18 -10.76 10.19 8.36
C GLU A 18 -10.41 11.59 7.84
N ILE A 19 -9.50 11.70 6.86
CA ILE A 19 -9.15 12.97 6.22
C ILE A 19 -10.39 13.57 5.53
N MET A 20 -11.14 12.77 4.76
CA MET A 20 -12.39 13.22 4.13
C MET A 20 -13.43 13.68 5.15
N HIS A 21 -13.51 13.01 6.32
CA HIS A 21 -14.41 13.38 7.40
C HIS A 21 -14.07 14.76 7.98
N VAL A 22 -12.78 15.04 8.22
CA VAL A 22 -12.32 16.37 8.67
C VAL A 22 -12.72 17.45 7.66
N PHE A 23 -12.46 17.22 6.37
CA PHE A 23 -12.85 18.15 5.31
C PHE A 23 -14.35 18.42 5.29
N ALA A 24 -15.16 17.37 5.20
CA ALA A 24 -16.60 17.49 5.06
C ALA A 24 -17.23 18.18 6.29
N ALA A 25 -16.81 17.81 7.50
CA ALA A 25 -17.33 18.39 8.73
C ALA A 25 -16.99 19.88 8.84
N ASP A 26 -15.75 20.31 8.56
CA ASP A 26 -15.39 21.73 8.63
C ASP A 26 -16.07 22.53 7.51
N PHE A 27 -16.06 22.02 6.28
CA PHE A 27 -16.59 22.71 5.11
C PHE A 27 -18.09 22.95 5.24
N PHE A 28 -18.88 21.90 5.48
CA PHE A 28 -20.32 22.03 5.60
C PHE A 28 -20.74 22.68 6.92
N GLY A 29 -19.99 22.46 8.01
CA GLY A 29 -20.23 23.17 9.27
C GLY A 29 -20.18 24.69 9.10
N ARG A 30 -19.20 25.20 8.34
CA ARG A 30 -19.13 26.64 8.05
C ARG A 30 -20.17 27.09 7.05
N LEU A 31 -20.39 26.32 5.98
CA LEU A 31 -21.37 26.66 4.95
C LEU A 31 -22.78 26.81 5.53
N LEU A 32 -23.11 25.98 6.52
CA LEU A 32 -24.43 25.91 7.14
C LEU A 32 -24.54 26.68 8.48
N GLY A 33 -23.41 27.18 9.02
CA GLY A 33 -23.37 27.81 10.34
C GLY A 33 -23.68 26.84 11.48
N ASP A 34 -23.21 25.58 11.38
CA ASP A 34 -23.50 24.51 12.32
C ASP A 34 -22.28 24.20 13.22
N ASP A 35 -22.34 24.71 14.45
CA ASP A 35 -21.31 24.53 15.48
C ASP A 35 -21.08 23.06 15.87
N TYR A 36 -22.08 22.19 15.71
CA TYR A 36 -21.90 20.77 15.94
C TYR A 36 -20.84 20.26 14.96
N PHE A 37 -21.04 20.42 13.64
CA PHE A 37 -20.08 19.95 12.64
C PHE A 37 -18.69 20.57 12.78
N LEU A 38 -18.59 21.84 13.16
CA LEU A 38 -17.30 22.48 13.44
C LEU A 38 -16.56 21.84 14.62
N SER A 39 -17.28 21.54 15.71
CA SER A 39 -16.71 20.82 16.84
C SER A 39 -16.24 19.42 16.45
N ARG A 40 -16.99 18.75 15.56
CA ARG A 40 -16.65 17.42 15.05
C ARG A 40 -15.38 17.43 14.22
N ALA A 41 -15.25 18.41 13.33
CA ALA A 41 -14.06 18.56 12.49
C ALA A 41 -12.80 18.75 13.33
N ARG A 42 -12.87 19.57 14.39
CA ARG A 42 -11.74 19.79 15.31
C ARG A 42 -11.35 18.50 16.04
N ILE A 43 -12.31 17.77 16.60
CA ILE A 43 -12.03 16.51 17.31
C ILE A 43 -11.36 15.49 16.38
N ALA A 44 -11.87 15.36 15.14
CA ALA A 44 -11.30 14.44 14.17
C ALA A 44 -9.91 14.88 13.70
N ALA A 45 -9.70 16.19 13.49
CA ALA A 45 -8.40 16.75 13.11
C ALA A 45 -7.36 16.53 14.21
N ASP A 46 -7.72 16.74 15.48
CA ASP A 46 -6.83 16.53 16.62
C ASP A 46 -6.47 15.04 16.78
N ALA A 47 -7.40 14.13 16.56
CA ALA A 47 -7.16 12.69 16.62
C ALA A 47 -6.22 12.21 15.49
N LEU A 48 -6.52 12.61 14.25
CA LEU A 48 -5.69 12.32 13.07
C LEU A 48 -4.27 12.86 13.26
N TYR A 49 -4.15 14.13 13.66
CA TYR A 49 -2.85 14.74 13.89
C TYR A 49 -2.11 14.12 15.06
N GLY A 50 -2.79 13.77 16.15
CA GLY A 50 -2.16 13.11 17.30
C GLY A 50 -1.52 11.78 16.93
N LEU A 51 -2.19 10.98 16.08
CA LEU A 51 -1.63 9.73 15.55
C LEU A 51 -0.42 10.00 14.64
N TYR A 52 -0.56 10.95 13.71
CA TYR A 52 0.49 11.29 12.78
C TYR A 52 1.74 11.87 13.48
N ALA A 53 1.56 12.81 14.42
CA ALA A 53 2.65 13.43 15.16
C ALA A 53 3.40 12.44 16.06
N ARG A 54 2.74 11.36 16.52
CA ARG A 54 3.38 10.29 17.29
C ARG A 54 4.30 9.44 16.41
N ASP A 55 3.84 9.06 15.22
CA ASP A 55 4.51 8.03 14.41
C ASP A 55 5.29 8.59 13.21
N GLY A 56 5.05 9.85 12.83
CA GLY A 56 5.47 10.42 11.55
C GLY A 56 4.83 9.72 10.35
N SER A 57 3.70 9.05 10.56
CA SER A 57 3.01 8.24 9.55
C SER A 57 1.52 8.13 9.85
N VAL A 58 0.74 7.87 8.81
CA VAL A 58 -0.67 7.47 8.91
C VAL A 58 -0.82 5.96 9.14
N SER A 59 -2.00 5.56 9.63
CA SER A 59 -2.32 4.17 9.97
C SER A 59 -2.45 3.25 8.75
N GLU A 60 -2.85 3.78 7.60
CA GLU A 60 -2.87 3.05 6.33
C GLU A 60 -1.62 3.38 5.52
N PHE A 61 -0.53 2.69 5.84
CA PHE A 61 0.76 2.98 5.23
C PHE A 61 0.84 2.47 3.78
N ASN A 62 1.48 3.28 2.94
CA ASN A 62 1.91 2.92 1.59
C ASN A 62 0.78 2.36 0.71
N SER A 63 -0.38 3.01 0.74
CA SER A 63 -1.58 2.55 0.06
C SER A 63 -1.68 3.13 -1.35
N ALA A 64 -1.15 2.45 -2.36
CA ALA A 64 -1.13 2.94 -3.75
C ALA A 64 -2.53 3.34 -4.28
N THR A 65 -3.57 2.60 -3.88
CA THR A 65 -4.96 2.92 -4.20
C THR A 65 -5.44 4.22 -3.53
N TYR A 66 -5.16 4.40 -2.24
CA TYR A 66 -5.79 5.47 -1.46
C TYR A 66 -4.96 6.76 -1.38
N TYR A 67 -3.68 6.74 -1.74
CA TYR A 67 -2.85 7.95 -1.73
C TYR A 67 -3.42 9.08 -2.60
N GLY A 68 -3.99 8.77 -3.77
CA GLY A 68 -4.65 9.78 -4.60
C GLY A 68 -5.77 10.50 -3.83
N VAL A 69 -6.62 9.73 -3.15
CA VAL A 69 -7.72 10.23 -2.32
C VAL A 69 -7.19 11.05 -1.13
N ASP A 70 -6.15 10.57 -0.46
CA ASP A 70 -5.52 11.27 0.66
C ASP A 70 -5.00 12.64 0.24
N PHE A 71 -4.23 12.71 -0.84
CA PHE A 71 -3.68 13.97 -1.36
C PHE A 71 -4.77 14.95 -1.81
N ILE A 72 -5.83 14.45 -2.44
CA ILE A 72 -6.98 15.27 -2.83
C ILE A 72 -7.68 15.83 -1.59
N ALA A 73 -7.98 14.99 -0.60
CA ALA A 73 -8.69 15.39 0.60
C ALA A 73 -7.86 16.38 1.44
N LEU A 74 -6.55 16.16 1.60
CA LEU A 74 -5.64 17.08 2.28
C LEU A 74 -5.55 18.42 1.55
N ALA A 75 -5.47 18.44 0.22
CA ALA A 75 -5.48 19.66 -0.57
C ALA A 75 -6.80 20.43 -0.42
N CYS A 76 -7.94 19.73 -0.40
CA CYS A 76 -9.25 20.32 -0.11
C CYS A 76 -9.28 20.95 1.29
N ILE A 77 -8.72 20.30 2.31
CA ILE A 77 -8.61 20.89 3.65
C ILE A 77 -7.78 22.18 3.59
N ARG A 78 -6.58 22.13 3.02
CA ARG A 78 -5.70 23.30 2.90
C ARG A 78 -6.36 24.47 2.20
N LYS A 79 -7.14 24.21 1.14
CA LYS A 79 -7.75 25.24 0.31
C LYS A 79 -9.05 25.79 0.86
N TYR A 80 -9.90 24.92 1.41
CA TYR A 80 -11.29 25.26 1.66
C TYR A 80 -11.67 25.26 3.13
N CYS A 81 -10.91 24.65 4.06
CA CYS A 81 -11.24 24.67 5.48
C CYS A 81 -10.98 26.03 6.14
N GLY A 82 -11.73 26.35 7.19
CA GLY A 82 -11.79 27.71 7.75
C GLY A 82 -10.70 28.04 8.76
N THR A 83 -10.31 27.08 9.59
CA THR A 83 -9.38 27.32 10.70
C THR A 83 -7.91 27.17 10.27
N GLY A 84 -7.05 28.06 10.77
CA GLY A 84 -5.61 27.99 10.51
C GLY A 84 -4.96 26.70 11.02
N ALA A 85 -5.42 26.18 12.17
CA ALA A 85 -4.90 24.95 12.77
C ALA A 85 -5.18 23.70 11.92
N ILE A 86 -6.42 23.51 11.45
CA ILE A 86 -6.77 22.36 10.60
C ILE A 86 -6.00 22.42 9.27
N ARG A 87 -5.84 23.61 8.68
CA ARG A 87 -5.04 23.78 7.46
C ARG A 87 -3.55 23.48 7.68
N ALA A 88 -2.99 23.90 8.83
CA ALA A 88 -1.59 23.64 9.17
C ALA A 88 -1.33 22.14 9.36
N MET A 89 -2.22 21.45 10.10
CA MET A 89 -2.23 19.99 10.24
C MET A 89 -2.22 19.30 8.86
N ALA A 90 -3.14 19.69 7.97
CA ALA A 90 -3.23 19.07 6.66
C ALA A 90 -1.99 19.32 5.79
N ALA A 91 -1.31 20.46 5.95
CA ALA A 91 -0.06 20.74 5.26
C ALA A 91 1.09 19.85 5.77
N GLU A 92 1.17 19.63 7.07
CA GLU A 92 2.21 18.78 7.67
C GLU A 92 2.03 17.29 7.31
N ILE A 93 0.79 16.80 7.37
CA ILE A 93 0.47 15.43 6.96
C ILE A 93 0.77 15.23 5.46
N ASP A 94 0.33 16.16 4.60
CA ASP A 94 0.56 16.07 3.15
C ASP A 94 2.04 16.03 2.79
N ASP A 95 2.85 16.90 3.38
CA ASP A 95 4.30 16.95 3.14
C ASP A 95 5.00 15.66 3.60
N GLY A 96 4.57 15.08 4.73
CA GLY A 96 5.07 13.79 5.20
C GLY A 96 4.64 12.61 4.35
N LEU A 97 3.38 12.57 3.90
CA LEU A 97 2.89 11.54 2.99
C LEU A 97 3.66 11.56 1.68
N TRP A 98 3.87 12.75 1.08
CA TRP A 98 4.70 12.88 -0.12
C TRP A 98 6.14 12.44 0.12
N SER A 99 6.71 12.75 1.29
CA SER A 99 8.07 12.33 1.66
C SER A 99 8.16 10.81 1.75
N ALA A 100 7.24 10.17 2.47
CA ALA A 100 7.19 8.71 2.61
C ALA A 100 6.97 8.05 1.24
N PHE A 101 6.04 8.56 0.43
CA PHE A 101 5.82 8.08 -0.93
C PHE A 101 7.12 8.14 -1.74
N SER A 102 7.84 9.27 -1.71
CA SER A 102 9.08 9.45 -2.48
C SER A 102 10.17 8.45 -2.13
N ASP A 103 10.20 7.96 -0.89
CA ASP A 103 11.21 7.00 -0.47
C ASP A 103 10.92 5.61 -1.06
N PHE A 104 9.65 5.22 -1.20
CA PHE A 104 9.22 3.93 -1.73
C PHE A 104 9.05 3.90 -3.26
N TYR A 105 9.07 5.04 -3.95
CA TYR A 105 8.80 5.13 -5.39
C TYR A 105 10.03 4.90 -6.27
N SER A 106 9.98 4.01 -7.26
CA SER A 106 11.04 3.86 -8.28
C SER A 106 10.63 4.56 -9.59
N PRO A 107 11.35 5.61 -10.01
CA PRO A 107 11.17 6.26 -11.32
C PRO A 107 11.33 5.31 -12.52
N SER A 108 12.28 4.39 -12.50
CA SER A 108 12.58 3.51 -13.64
C SER A 108 11.49 2.46 -13.85
N LEU A 109 10.90 1.97 -12.75
CA LEU A 109 9.71 1.11 -12.74
C LEU A 109 8.43 1.92 -12.95
N GLY A 110 8.44 3.21 -12.61
CA GLY A 110 7.27 4.07 -12.61
C GLY A 110 6.22 3.61 -11.59
N ASN A 111 6.65 2.97 -10.49
CA ASN A 111 5.75 2.34 -9.54
C ASN A 111 6.27 2.45 -8.10
N LEU A 112 5.37 2.25 -7.14
CA LEU A 112 5.65 2.23 -5.71
C LEU A 112 6.12 0.83 -5.29
N SER A 113 7.14 0.72 -4.44
CA SER A 113 7.46 -0.54 -3.77
C SER A 113 6.45 -0.80 -2.66
N GLY A 114 6.10 -2.06 -2.40
CA GLY A 114 5.34 -2.42 -1.21
C GLY A 114 6.16 -2.30 0.09
N PRO A 115 5.63 -2.76 1.22
CA PRO A 115 4.34 -3.44 1.35
C PRO A 115 3.16 -2.48 1.21
N TYR A 116 1.96 -3.00 0.97
CA TYR A 116 0.75 -2.17 0.86
C TYR A 116 -0.25 -2.54 1.96
N SER A 117 -0.60 -1.59 2.86
CA SER A 117 -1.67 -1.81 3.83
C SER A 117 -3.01 -2.09 3.14
N ARG A 118 -3.27 -1.39 2.02
CA ARG A 118 -4.43 -1.61 1.15
C ARG A 118 -4.09 -1.28 -0.30
N CYS A 119 -4.43 -2.19 -1.21
CA CYS A 119 -4.25 -1.98 -2.63
C CYS A 119 -5.13 -2.98 -3.43
N TYR A 120 -5.83 -2.47 -4.44
CA TYR A 120 -6.56 -3.31 -5.39
C TYR A 120 -5.64 -3.91 -6.46
N GLU A 121 -4.78 -3.05 -7.00
CA GLU A 121 -3.92 -3.33 -8.15
C GLU A 121 -2.47 -3.00 -7.83
N MET A 122 -1.54 -3.82 -8.32
CA MET A 122 -0.11 -3.66 -8.00
C MET A 122 0.53 -2.47 -8.71
N GLU A 123 -0.02 -2.07 -9.85
CA GLU A 123 0.33 -0.87 -10.59
C GLU A 123 -0.35 0.36 -9.98
N MET A 124 0.44 1.32 -9.51
CA MET A 124 -0.05 2.50 -8.81
C MET A 124 -0.99 3.40 -9.63
N THR A 125 -1.04 3.22 -10.96
CA THR A 125 -1.90 4.00 -11.87
C THR A 125 -3.20 3.27 -12.25
N ALA A 126 -3.38 2.02 -11.86
CA ALA A 126 -4.52 1.22 -12.33
C ALA A 126 -5.85 1.58 -11.63
N HIS A 127 -5.79 1.90 -10.33
CA HIS A 127 -6.97 2.27 -9.53
C HIS A 127 -6.61 3.41 -8.57
N SER A 128 -6.16 4.53 -9.15
CA SER A 128 -5.69 5.69 -8.39
C SER A 128 -5.59 6.93 -9.28
N SER A 129 -5.86 8.11 -8.72
CA SER A 129 -5.67 9.40 -9.39
C SER A 129 -4.21 9.89 -9.41
N LEU A 130 -3.28 9.10 -8.86
CA LEU A 130 -1.84 9.40 -8.82
C LEU A 130 -1.25 9.69 -10.21
N GLY A 131 -1.68 8.97 -11.25
CA GLY A 131 -1.21 9.20 -12.61
C GLY A 131 -1.48 10.63 -13.11
N SER A 132 -2.69 11.13 -12.86
CA SER A 132 -3.10 12.51 -13.18
C SER A 132 -2.32 13.53 -12.34
N ILE A 133 -2.07 13.25 -11.06
CA ILE A 133 -1.26 14.12 -10.18
C ILE A 133 0.18 14.21 -10.69
N PHE A 134 0.78 13.07 -11.11
CA PHE A 134 2.12 13.02 -11.68
C PHE A 134 2.19 13.81 -12.99
N TYR A 135 1.26 13.60 -13.91
CA TYR A 135 1.20 14.36 -15.17
C TYR A 135 1.06 15.87 -14.92
N ARG A 136 0.11 16.27 -14.07
CA ARG A 136 -0.09 17.69 -13.70
C ARG A 136 1.18 18.30 -13.08
N SER A 137 1.87 17.54 -12.24
CA SER A 137 3.03 18.04 -11.51
C SER A 137 4.27 18.07 -12.39
N LEU A 138 4.59 16.99 -13.09
CA LEU A 138 5.89 16.76 -13.72
C LEU A 138 5.91 17.02 -15.24
N GLY A 139 4.74 17.16 -15.88
CA GLY A 139 4.63 17.55 -17.29
C GLY A 139 4.47 16.37 -18.26
N ASP A 140 4.62 16.66 -19.56
CA ASP A 140 4.21 15.79 -20.67
C ASP A 140 4.85 14.41 -20.70
N ASP A 141 6.06 14.25 -20.16
CA ASP A 141 6.73 12.95 -20.07
C ASP A 141 5.94 11.94 -19.21
N PHE A 142 5.09 12.44 -18.31
CA PHE A 142 4.25 11.65 -17.42
C PHE A 142 2.82 11.47 -17.94
N ARG A 143 2.48 12.02 -19.12
CA ARG A 143 1.13 11.94 -19.69
C ARG A 143 0.60 10.50 -19.81
N ARG A 144 1.49 9.54 -20.11
CA ARG A 144 1.14 8.11 -20.21
C ARG A 144 0.59 7.52 -18.91
N MET A 145 0.92 8.12 -17.76
CA MET A 145 0.47 7.66 -16.45
C MET A 145 -0.95 8.14 -16.13
N ALA A 146 -1.39 9.23 -16.76
CA ALA A 146 -2.75 9.78 -16.62
C ALA A 146 -3.74 9.12 -17.60
N ALA A 147 -3.56 7.83 -17.88
CA ALA A 147 -4.57 7.07 -18.63
C ALA A 147 -5.86 6.98 -17.81
N SER A 148 -7.01 7.05 -18.50
CA SER A 148 -8.31 6.97 -17.84
C SER A 148 -8.46 5.67 -17.05
N ASN A 149 -8.92 5.78 -15.81
CA ASN A 149 -9.12 4.66 -14.89
C ASN A 149 -10.36 4.90 -14.00
N GLY A 150 -10.54 4.03 -13.01
CA GLY A 150 -11.67 4.08 -12.09
C GLY A 150 -11.81 5.39 -11.32
N GLU A 151 -10.72 6.16 -11.15
CA GLU A 151 -10.63 7.38 -10.33
C GLU A 151 -10.54 8.65 -11.17
N SER A 152 -10.67 8.59 -12.51
CA SER A 152 -10.54 9.78 -13.38
C SER A 152 -11.61 10.85 -13.15
N PHE A 153 -12.68 10.56 -12.40
CA PHE A 153 -13.64 11.57 -11.97
C PHE A 153 -13.02 12.62 -11.01
N ASP A 154 -11.90 12.28 -10.36
CA ASP A 154 -11.18 13.18 -9.46
C ASP A 154 -10.35 14.25 -10.17
N ASP A 155 -10.11 14.14 -11.49
CA ASP A 155 -9.20 15.01 -12.23
C ASP A 155 -9.56 16.51 -12.10
N ALA A 156 -10.87 16.82 -12.08
CA ALA A 156 -11.33 18.19 -11.86
C ALA A 156 -11.01 18.68 -10.45
N ILE A 157 -11.13 17.81 -9.44
CA ILE A 157 -10.84 18.15 -8.04
C ILE A 157 -9.33 18.32 -7.86
N ILE A 158 -8.49 17.50 -8.50
CA ILE A 158 -7.03 17.66 -8.51
C ILE A 158 -6.64 19.10 -8.94
N ILE A 159 -7.28 19.62 -9.99
CA ILE A 159 -7.05 20.99 -10.48
C ILE A 159 -7.62 22.01 -9.49
N LEU A 160 -8.87 21.84 -9.06
CA LEU A 160 -9.57 22.79 -8.20
C LEU A 160 -8.93 22.90 -6.81
N ALA A 161 -8.47 21.81 -6.22
CA ALA A 161 -7.81 21.78 -4.92
C ALA A 161 -6.31 22.12 -5.00
N ASP A 162 -5.74 22.26 -6.20
CA ASP A 162 -4.30 22.43 -6.45
C ASP A 162 -3.43 21.31 -5.86
N VAL A 163 -3.84 20.06 -6.09
CA VAL A 163 -3.03 18.89 -5.73
C VAL A 163 -1.80 18.85 -6.63
N LYS A 164 -0.62 18.83 -6.02
CA LYS A 164 0.66 18.75 -6.74
C LYS A 164 1.75 18.17 -5.86
N ILE A 165 2.71 17.53 -6.50
CA ILE A 165 3.95 17.08 -5.86
C ILE A 165 4.70 18.32 -5.32
N PRO A 166 5.16 18.30 -4.05
CA PRO A 166 5.97 19.39 -3.49
C PRO A 166 7.23 19.64 -4.32
N GLU A 167 7.57 20.90 -4.57
CA GLU A 167 8.70 21.28 -5.44
C GLU A 167 10.00 20.58 -5.06
N ARG A 168 10.29 20.52 -3.75
CA ARG A 168 11.48 19.89 -3.17
C ARG A 168 11.59 18.38 -3.44
N LEU A 169 10.51 17.72 -3.86
CA LEU A 169 10.46 16.27 -4.11
C LEU A 169 10.39 15.93 -5.60
N ARG A 170 10.19 16.90 -6.50
CA ARG A 170 10.00 16.65 -7.93
C ARG A 170 11.14 15.82 -8.53
N GLU A 171 12.38 16.13 -8.17
CA GLU A 171 13.55 15.41 -8.68
C GLU A 171 13.53 13.93 -8.29
N LYS A 172 13.15 13.59 -7.05
CA LYS A 172 13.03 12.19 -6.59
C LYS A 172 12.01 11.38 -7.39
N PHE A 173 11.01 12.04 -7.97
CA PHE A 173 9.99 11.39 -8.80
C PHE A 173 10.36 11.30 -10.27
N ALA A 174 11.19 12.23 -10.76
CA ALA A 174 11.56 12.34 -12.16
C ALA A 174 12.84 11.58 -12.52
N VAL A 175 13.80 11.51 -11.59
CA VAL A 175 15.13 10.99 -11.83
C VAL A 175 15.38 9.78 -10.94
N GLU A 176 15.77 8.66 -11.56
CA GLU A 176 16.09 7.44 -10.81
C GLU A 176 17.27 7.72 -9.87
N GLY A 177 17.09 7.28 -8.62
CA GLY A 177 18.14 7.35 -7.61
C GLY A 177 19.10 6.17 -7.72
N GLY A 178 20.11 6.16 -6.85
CA GLY A 178 20.89 4.95 -6.61
C GLY A 178 20.11 3.91 -5.79
N GLU A 179 20.80 2.83 -5.48
CA GLU A 179 20.33 1.83 -4.53
C GLU A 179 19.96 2.46 -3.18
N ARG A 180 18.84 2.03 -2.61
CA ARG A 180 18.42 2.43 -1.27
C ARG A 180 17.69 1.31 -0.52
N LEU A 181 17.91 1.33 0.79
CA LEU A 181 17.17 0.53 1.76
C LEU A 181 16.33 1.49 2.61
N VAL A 182 15.02 1.29 2.60
CA VAL A 182 14.05 2.15 3.26
C VAL A 182 13.43 1.40 4.42
N THR A 183 13.24 2.08 5.56
CA THR A 183 12.54 1.54 6.73
C THR A 183 11.65 2.63 7.32
N ARG A 184 10.37 2.33 7.48
CA ARG A 184 9.39 3.22 8.11
C ARG A 184 8.60 2.47 9.17
N ARG A 185 8.39 3.11 10.32
CA ARG A 185 7.52 2.62 11.39
C ARG A 185 6.19 3.35 11.31
N PHE A 186 5.12 2.65 11.63
CA PHE A 186 3.79 3.22 11.72
C PHE A 186 2.94 2.36 12.66
N THR A 187 1.84 2.92 13.16
CA THR A 187 0.85 2.14 13.89
C THR A 187 -0.31 1.81 12.97
N GLU A 188 -0.41 0.55 12.55
CA GLU A 188 -1.48 0.10 11.68
C GLU A 188 -2.82 0.07 12.43
N LEU A 189 -3.89 0.49 11.75
CA LEU A 189 -5.26 0.30 12.22
C LEU A 189 -5.83 -1.00 11.62
N CYS A 190 -6.23 -1.91 12.49
CA CYS A 190 -6.96 -3.13 12.14
C CYS A 190 -8.43 -2.97 12.54
N GLU A 191 -9.23 -2.39 11.64
CA GLU A 191 -10.58 -1.87 11.91
C GLU A 191 -11.59 -2.93 12.40
N ARG A 192 -11.34 -4.20 12.09
CA ARG A 192 -12.21 -5.33 12.46
C ARG A 192 -11.80 -6.04 13.76
N HIS A 193 -10.73 -5.60 14.42
CA HIS A 193 -10.38 -6.14 15.75
C HIS A 193 -11.29 -5.57 16.84
N PRO A 194 -11.38 -6.22 18.01
CA PRO A 194 -12.11 -5.68 19.16
C PRO A 194 -11.64 -4.27 19.51
N LYS A 195 -12.58 -3.44 20.00
CA LYS A 195 -12.27 -2.08 20.46
C LYS A 195 -11.18 -2.13 21.54
N GLY A 196 -10.18 -1.26 21.42
CA GLY A 196 -9.00 -1.25 22.30
C GLY A 196 -7.84 -2.15 21.85
N GLU A 197 -8.06 -3.06 20.89
CA GLU A 197 -7.05 -4.01 20.38
C GLU A 197 -6.83 -3.85 18.86
N ARG A 198 -6.97 -2.63 18.35
CA ARG A 198 -6.96 -2.35 16.89
C ARG A 198 -5.66 -1.78 16.37
N HIS A 199 -4.75 -1.37 17.24
CA HIS A 199 -3.55 -0.64 16.85
C HIS A 199 -2.31 -1.50 17.05
N PHE A 200 -1.57 -1.73 15.97
CA PHE A 200 -0.39 -2.59 15.99
C PHE A 200 0.83 -1.84 15.45
N PRO A 201 1.94 -1.77 16.22
CA PRO A 201 3.17 -1.22 15.70
C PRO A 201 3.69 -2.12 14.56
N CYS A 202 3.94 -1.50 13.42
CA CYS A 202 4.40 -2.17 12.21
C CYS A 202 5.66 -1.50 11.67
N THR A 203 6.44 -2.27 10.91
CA THR A 203 7.61 -1.78 10.19
C THR A 203 7.50 -2.17 8.72
N ALA A 204 7.48 -1.18 7.84
CA ALA A 204 7.60 -1.37 6.40
C ALA A 204 9.06 -1.23 5.98
N THR A 205 9.54 -2.18 5.20
CA THR A 205 10.90 -2.18 4.65
C THR A 205 10.85 -2.33 3.14
N ALA A 206 11.74 -1.66 2.42
CA ALA A 206 11.90 -1.83 0.98
C ALA A 206 13.37 -1.72 0.58
N TRP A 207 13.78 -2.56 -0.36
CA TRP A 207 15.06 -2.43 -1.06
C TRP A 207 14.79 -2.12 -2.52
N ILE A 208 15.35 -1.02 -3.00
CA ILE A 208 15.04 -0.44 -4.31
C ILE A 208 16.35 -0.14 -5.03
N VAL A 209 16.46 -0.64 -6.25
CA VAL A 209 17.53 -0.36 -7.21
C VAL A 209 16.89 -0.05 -8.57
N PRO A 210 17.64 0.47 -9.55
CA PRO A 210 17.11 0.63 -10.90
C PRO A 210 16.52 -0.69 -11.43
N ASP A 211 15.28 -0.61 -11.89
CA ASP A 211 14.51 -1.68 -12.53
C ASP A 211 14.18 -2.89 -11.65
N PHE A 212 14.40 -2.80 -10.33
CA PHE A 212 14.03 -3.85 -9.38
C PHE A 212 13.73 -3.29 -7.98
N MET A 213 12.67 -3.79 -7.35
CA MET A 213 12.39 -3.48 -5.95
C MET A 213 11.69 -4.62 -5.23
N ILE A 214 11.94 -4.71 -3.92
CA ILE A 214 11.24 -5.59 -3.00
C ILE A 214 10.74 -4.81 -1.80
N GLY A 215 9.65 -5.28 -1.20
CA GLY A 215 9.02 -4.65 -0.06
C GLY A 215 8.35 -5.65 0.86
N ALA A 216 8.49 -5.46 2.18
CA ALA A 216 7.97 -6.37 3.20
C ALA A 216 7.44 -5.65 4.44
N LEU A 217 6.47 -6.27 5.11
CA LEU A 217 5.78 -5.76 6.30
C LEU A 217 5.98 -6.65 7.52
N ASP A 218 6.49 -6.08 8.61
CA ASP A 218 6.54 -6.70 9.93
C ASP A 218 5.45 -6.14 10.86
N GLY A 219 4.93 -7.01 11.74
CA GLY A 219 4.03 -6.64 12.83
C GLY A 219 2.53 -6.65 12.49
N SER A 220 2.19 -6.65 11.20
CA SER A 220 0.80 -6.50 10.75
C SER A 220 -0.10 -7.66 11.16
N ARG A 221 -1.32 -7.30 11.58
CA ARG A 221 -2.45 -8.20 11.85
C ARG A 221 -3.71 -7.76 11.09
N ASN A 222 -3.50 -6.99 10.04
CA ASN A 222 -4.58 -6.38 9.28
C ASN A 222 -5.40 -7.48 8.61
N THR A 223 -6.71 -7.41 8.81
CA THR A 223 -7.62 -8.44 8.34
C THR A 223 -7.97 -8.26 6.87
N SER A 224 -7.77 -7.07 6.31
CA SER A 224 -8.11 -6.70 4.94
C SER A 224 -7.45 -7.59 3.91
N GLY A 225 -8.25 -8.13 2.98
CA GLY A 225 -7.75 -8.82 1.80
C GLY A 225 -6.97 -7.92 0.84
N GLN A 226 -7.04 -6.60 1.03
CA GLN A 226 -6.27 -5.60 0.27
C GLN A 226 -4.83 -5.45 0.77
N LEU A 227 -4.48 -6.08 1.88
CA LEU A 227 -3.12 -6.09 2.41
C LEU A 227 -2.21 -6.97 1.54
N HIS A 228 -1.13 -6.40 1.03
CA HIS A 228 -0.04 -7.12 0.35
C HIS A 228 1.25 -6.95 1.17
N PRO A 229 1.55 -7.88 2.10
CA PRO A 229 2.62 -7.73 3.07
C PRO A 229 4.01 -8.04 2.51
N ALA A 230 4.10 -8.63 1.32
CA ALA A 230 5.36 -8.90 0.64
C ALA A 230 5.18 -8.72 -0.88
N THR A 231 6.05 -7.95 -1.51
CA THR A 231 5.96 -7.61 -2.93
C THR A 231 7.34 -7.58 -3.58
N VAL A 232 7.39 -7.91 -4.88
CA VAL A 232 8.56 -7.75 -5.74
C VAL A 232 8.09 -7.11 -7.04
N PHE A 233 8.88 -6.20 -7.60
CA PHE A 233 8.67 -5.66 -8.93
C PHE A 233 9.98 -5.67 -9.71
N TRP A 234 9.89 -5.93 -11.01
CA TRP A 234 11.04 -5.79 -11.91
C TRP A 234 10.63 -5.40 -13.31
N LYS A 235 11.58 -4.87 -14.07
CA LYS A 235 11.41 -4.53 -15.47
C LYS A 235 12.07 -5.58 -16.35
N HIS A 236 11.38 -6.01 -17.40
CA HIS A 236 11.99 -6.85 -18.43
C HIS A 236 11.43 -6.53 -19.82
N ARG A 237 12.32 -6.22 -20.78
CA ARG A 237 11.96 -5.87 -22.17
C ARG A 237 10.87 -4.79 -22.25
N GLY A 238 10.95 -3.79 -21.37
CA GLY A 238 9.99 -2.68 -21.28
C GLY A 238 8.67 -3.01 -20.58
N GLY A 239 8.41 -4.26 -20.20
CA GLY A 239 7.26 -4.64 -19.39
C GLY A 239 7.56 -4.55 -17.89
N LEU A 240 6.53 -4.22 -17.11
CA LEU A 240 6.54 -4.32 -15.65
C LEU A 240 6.02 -5.70 -15.24
N TYR A 241 6.69 -6.30 -14.25
CA TYR A 241 6.37 -7.60 -13.69
C TYR A 241 6.33 -7.47 -12.18
N TRP A 242 5.56 -8.34 -11.54
CA TRP A 242 5.47 -8.33 -10.08
C TRP A 242 5.17 -9.69 -9.48
N ILE A 243 5.54 -9.80 -8.20
CA ILE A 243 5.14 -10.86 -7.28
C ILE A 243 4.41 -10.20 -6.11
N ARG A 244 3.30 -10.79 -5.66
CA ARG A 244 2.66 -10.39 -4.40
C ARG A 244 2.27 -11.59 -3.54
N LEU A 245 2.51 -11.48 -2.24
CA LEU A 245 1.95 -12.39 -1.26
C LEU A 245 0.52 -11.93 -0.91
N SER A 246 -0.44 -12.83 -1.00
CA SER A 246 -1.84 -12.55 -0.66
C SER A 246 -2.55 -13.78 -0.10
N ARG A 247 -3.83 -13.62 0.21
CA ARG A 247 -4.66 -14.65 0.84
C ARG A 247 -6.11 -14.57 0.38
N ARG A 248 -6.81 -15.69 0.46
CA ARG A 248 -8.25 -15.78 0.20
C ARG A 248 -8.88 -16.96 0.91
N ARG A 249 -10.20 -17.04 0.87
CA ARG A 249 -10.90 -18.30 1.13
C ARG A 249 -10.55 -19.25 -0.01
N PRO A 250 -10.32 -20.55 0.22
CA PRO A 250 -10.17 -21.52 -0.87
C PRO A 250 -11.32 -21.40 -1.88
N GLY A 251 -10.98 -21.16 -3.15
CA GLY A 251 -11.96 -20.93 -4.24
C GLY A 251 -12.73 -19.60 -4.19
N GLY A 252 -12.41 -18.70 -3.26
CA GLY A 252 -13.10 -17.41 -3.08
C GLY A 252 -12.37 -16.22 -3.69
N HIS A 253 -12.93 -15.03 -3.46
CA HIS A 253 -12.30 -13.76 -3.85
C HIS A 253 -11.24 -13.32 -2.83
N TRP A 254 -10.19 -12.65 -3.31
CA TRP A 254 -9.03 -12.23 -2.50
C TRP A 254 -9.33 -11.08 -1.54
N SER A 255 -10.31 -10.22 -1.85
CA SER A 255 -10.60 -9.01 -1.05
C SER A 255 -11.34 -9.25 0.27
N ARG A 256 -11.63 -10.50 0.63
CA ARG A 256 -12.33 -10.82 1.89
C ARG A 256 -11.43 -10.57 3.10
N HIS A 257 -12.04 -10.21 4.23
CA HIS A 257 -11.33 -10.04 5.49
C HIS A 257 -11.16 -11.35 6.25
N PHE A 258 -9.96 -11.56 6.83
CA PHE A 258 -9.61 -12.74 7.60
C PHE A 258 -8.90 -12.37 8.91
N GLY A 259 -9.42 -12.85 10.04
CA GLY A 259 -8.77 -12.75 11.34
C GLY A 259 -7.77 -13.89 11.58
N GLY A 260 -6.99 -13.79 12.66
CA GLY A 260 -6.06 -14.84 13.07
C GLY A 260 -4.86 -15.00 12.14
N ILE A 261 -4.36 -13.90 11.58
CA ILE A 261 -3.17 -13.87 10.72
C ILE A 261 -2.20 -12.82 11.22
N ARG A 262 -0.91 -13.15 11.23
CA ARG A 262 0.16 -12.21 11.51
C ARG A 262 1.26 -12.33 10.46
N TYR A 263 1.77 -11.18 10.01
CA TYR A 263 2.91 -11.11 9.09
C TYR A 263 4.16 -10.63 9.81
N ARG A 264 5.30 -11.24 9.47
CA ARG A 264 6.63 -10.89 9.96
C ARG A 264 7.60 -10.85 8.79
N GLY A 265 7.63 -9.71 8.10
CA GLY A 265 8.37 -9.52 6.87
C GLY A 265 9.53 -8.54 6.98
N THR A 266 10.62 -8.82 6.26
CA THR A 266 11.75 -7.89 6.13
C THR A 266 12.31 -7.97 4.72
N ALA A 267 12.53 -6.81 4.12
CA ALA A 267 13.29 -6.62 2.90
C ALA A 267 14.68 -6.09 3.27
N GLU A 268 15.70 -6.79 2.81
CA GLU A 268 17.12 -6.47 2.95
C GLU A 268 17.75 -6.42 1.54
N ARG A 269 19.03 -6.06 1.44
CA ARG A 269 19.72 -6.09 0.15
C ARG A 269 19.72 -7.52 -0.40
N GLY A 270 19.19 -7.70 -1.60
CA GLY A 270 19.14 -9.00 -2.28
C GLY A 270 18.21 -10.03 -1.64
N ARG A 271 17.37 -9.66 -0.65
CA ARG A 271 16.63 -10.65 0.15
C ARG A 271 15.29 -10.15 0.67
N LEU A 272 14.26 -10.98 0.50
CA LEU A 272 12.92 -10.78 1.06
C LEU A 272 12.55 -12.00 1.91
N LEU A 273 12.24 -11.78 3.18
CA LEU A 273 11.69 -12.78 4.09
C LEU A 273 10.29 -12.36 4.53
N CYS A 274 9.35 -13.29 4.60
CA CYS A 274 8.04 -13.06 5.21
C CYS A 274 7.51 -14.31 5.89
N GLY A 275 7.46 -14.31 7.22
CA GLY A 275 6.72 -15.30 7.99
C GLY A 275 5.23 -14.99 8.04
N ILE A 276 4.39 -16.01 7.98
CA ILE A 276 2.93 -15.93 8.02
C ILE A 276 2.44 -16.87 9.11
N ASP A 277 1.95 -16.34 10.23
CA ASP A 277 1.29 -17.15 11.25
C ASP A 277 -0.21 -17.17 11.01
N LEU A 278 -0.80 -18.35 11.09
CA LEU A 278 -2.22 -18.59 10.91
C LEU A 278 -2.76 -19.30 12.16
N SER A 279 -3.78 -18.74 12.78
CA SER A 279 -4.42 -19.27 14.00
C SER A 279 -5.94 -19.17 13.96
N GLY A 280 -6.52 -18.84 12.81
CA GLY A 280 -7.97 -18.72 12.62
C GLY A 280 -8.69 -20.08 12.57
N SER A 281 -10.01 -20.06 12.71
CA SER A 281 -10.86 -21.26 12.58
C SER A 281 -11.32 -21.55 11.16
N GLU A 282 -11.30 -20.54 10.28
CA GLU A 282 -11.71 -20.70 8.87
C GLU A 282 -10.52 -21.18 8.01
N PRO A 283 -10.77 -21.95 6.93
CA PRO A 283 -9.76 -22.27 5.95
C PRO A 283 -9.28 -21.03 5.19
N ILE A 284 -7.96 -20.92 5.01
CA ILE A 284 -7.30 -19.79 4.33
C ILE A 284 -6.30 -20.34 3.31
N GLU A 285 -6.48 -19.97 2.05
CA GLU A 285 -5.48 -20.19 1.01
C GLU A 285 -4.52 -19.00 1.03
N VAL A 286 -3.23 -19.25 1.28
CA VAL A 286 -2.17 -18.26 1.16
C VAL A 286 -1.44 -18.53 -0.15
N PHE A 287 -1.23 -17.48 -0.93
CA PHE A 287 -0.67 -17.62 -2.27
C PHE A 287 0.31 -16.51 -2.62
N LEU A 288 1.33 -16.88 -3.38
CA LEU A 288 2.26 -16.00 -4.06
C LEU A 288 1.82 -15.91 -5.52
N GLU A 289 1.37 -14.73 -5.93
CA GLU A 289 0.89 -14.48 -7.29
C GLU A 289 1.96 -13.78 -8.11
N PHE A 290 2.16 -14.26 -9.33
CA PHE A 290 3.15 -13.78 -10.28
C PHE A 290 2.43 -13.22 -11.51
N CYS A 291 2.83 -12.03 -11.95
CA CYS A 291 2.23 -11.37 -13.09
C CYS A 291 3.28 -10.80 -14.04
N GLY A 292 2.93 -10.80 -15.33
CA GLY A 292 3.69 -10.17 -16.40
C GLY A 292 3.68 -11.00 -17.69
N ARG A 293 4.16 -10.41 -18.78
CA ARG A 293 4.10 -11.04 -20.10
C ARG A 293 4.95 -12.33 -20.13
N GLY A 294 4.31 -13.46 -20.40
CA GLY A 294 4.98 -14.76 -20.48
C GLY A 294 5.22 -15.42 -19.11
N ILE A 295 4.63 -14.91 -18.03
CA ILE A 295 4.83 -15.43 -16.67
C ILE A 295 4.43 -16.90 -16.51
N LYS A 296 3.49 -17.40 -17.34
CA LYS A 296 3.09 -18.81 -17.36
C LYS A 296 4.20 -19.77 -17.76
N GLY A 297 5.24 -19.29 -18.46
CA GLY A 297 6.42 -20.07 -18.82
C GLY A 297 7.47 -20.16 -17.70
N SER A 298 7.14 -19.72 -16.48
CA SER A 298 8.06 -19.76 -15.35
C SER A 298 8.36 -21.19 -14.91
N VAL A 299 9.58 -21.42 -14.42
CA VAL A 299 10.06 -22.74 -13.99
C VAL A 299 10.41 -22.69 -12.50
N PHE A 300 9.89 -23.64 -11.73
CA PHE A 300 10.18 -23.81 -10.30
C PHE A 300 10.84 -25.17 -10.07
N GLU A 301 12.16 -25.19 -9.96
CA GLU A 301 12.97 -26.41 -9.75
C GLU A 301 13.61 -26.38 -8.37
N GLY A 302 12.93 -26.96 -7.38
CA GLY A 302 13.35 -26.83 -5.97
C GLY A 302 13.37 -25.37 -5.55
N GLU A 303 14.53 -24.90 -5.10
CA GLU A 303 14.73 -23.48 -4.74
C GLU A 303 15.08 -22.60 -5.95
N SER A 304 15.46 -23.17 -7.10
CA SER A 304 15.83 -22.39 -8.28
C SER A 304 14.59 -21.99 -9.09
N TRP A 305 14.24 -20.70 -9.06
CA TRP A 305 13.09 -20.16 -9.79
C TRP A 305 13.56 -19.32 -10.97
N LYS A 306 12.99 -19.57 -12.15
CA LYS A 306 13.25 -18.83 -13.39
C LYS A 306 11.96 -18.20 -13.89
N LEU A 307 11.91 -16.88 -13.84
CA LEU A 307 10.82 -16.02 -14.31
C LEU A 307 11.30 -15.24 -15.55
N PRO A 308 10.40 -14.58 -16.31
CA PRO A 308 10.80 -13.73 -17.42
C PRO A 308 11.79 -12.63 -17.01
N GLY A 309 13.06 -12.78 -17.40
CA GLY A 309 14.12 -11.83 -17.11
C GLY A 309 14.68 -11.87 -15.69
N LEU A 310 14.11 -12.67 -14.78
CA LEU A 310 14.51 -12.74 -13.38
C LEU A 310 14.76 -14.19 -12.96
N ALA A 311 15.95 -14.50 -12.46
CA ALA A 311 16.24 -15.74 -11.76
C ALA A 311 16.45 -15.45 -10.28
N LEU A 312 16.06 -16.36 -9.40
CA LEU A 312 16.22 -16.21 -7.95
C LEU A 312 16.24 -17.58 -7.24
N SER A 313 16.68 -17.57 -5.98
CA SER A 313 16.42 -18.63 -5.02
C SER A 313 15.10 -18.33 -4.29
N GLY A 314 14.11 -19.22 -4.38
CA GLY A 314 12.80 -19.04 -3.80
C GLY A 314 12.34 -20.24 -2.98
N ARG A 315 11.84 -19.98 -1.77
CA ARG A 315 11.17 -20.97 -0.91
C ARG A 315 9.83 -20.43 -0.48
N PHE A 316 8.77 -21.20 -0.74
CA PHE A 316 7.49 -21.03 -0.08
C PHE A 316 7.28 -22.24 0.84
N GLY A 317 7.56 -22.05 2.13
CA GLY A 317 7.48 -23.11 3.13
C GLY A 317 6.06 -23.23 3.68
N ALA A 318 5.37 -24.28 3.25
CA ALA A 318 4.07 -24.71 3.77
C ALA A 318 3.85 -26.19 3.42
N ASP A 319 2.87 -26.82 4.03
CA ASP A 319 2.44 -28.17 3.64
C ASP A 319 1.67 -28.10 2.31
N ASP A 320 1.95 -29.04 1.40
CA ASP A 320 1.23 -29.23 0.13
C ASP A 320 1.16 -27.96 -0.74
N VAL A 321 2.33 -27.34 -0.99
CA VAL A 321 2.46 -26.21 -1.91
C VAL A 321 2.21 -26.69 -3.34
N ARG A 322 1.30 -26.00 -4.03
CA ARG A 322 0.88 -26.31 -5.39
C ARG A 322 1.04 -25.10 -6.30
N VAL A 323 1.19 -25.37 -7.58
CA VAL A 323 1.25 -24.35 -8.63
C VAL A 323 -0.04 -24.41 -9.45
N ARG A 324 -0.60 -23.26 -9.82
CA ARG A 324 -1.68 -23.20 -10.82
C ARG A 324 -1.63 -21.95 -11.66
N GLU A 325 -2.19 -22.04 -12.85
CA GLU A 325 -2.52 -20.87 -13.65
C GLU A 325 -3.80 -20.21 -13.16
N ALA A 326 -3.82 -18.87 -13.11
CA ALA A 326 -4.97 -18.07 -12.72
C ALA A 326 -5.18 -16.93 -13.72
N GLY A 327 -5.94 -17.19 -14.79
CA GLY A 327 -6.11 -16.23 -15.88
C GLY A 327 -4.81 -16.03 -16.65
N ASP A 328 -4.26 -14.83 -16.63
CA ASP A 328 -2.95 -14.45 -17.20
C ASP A 328 -1.80 -14.52 -16.18
N ARG A 329 -2.09 -14.95 -14.95
CA ARG A 329 -1.16 -15.04 -13.83
C ARG A 329 -0.80 -16.49 -13.50
N LEU A 330 0.21 -16.63 -12.65
CA LEU A 330 0.64 -17.89 -12.06
C LEU A 330 0.60 -17.76 -10.54
N GLU A 331 0.19 -18.80 -9.82
CA GLU A 331 0.08 -18.80 -8.37
C GLU A 331 0.80 -20.02 -7.77
N LEU A 332 1.68 -19.77 -6.78
CA LEU A 332 2.08 -20.79 -5.81
C LEU A 332 1.18 -20.64 -4.59
N PHE A 333 0.53 -21.70 -4.14
CA PHE A 333 -0.41 -21.60 -3.03
C PHE A 333 -0.36 -22.81 -2.09
N ALA A 334 -0.73 -22.57 -0.84
CA ALA A 334 -0.96 -23.58 0.17
C ALA A 334 -2.23 -23.24 0.97
N THR A 335 -2.91 -24.25 1.50
CA THR A 335 -4.16 -24.05 2.25
C THR A 335 -3.96 -24.41 3.70
N TYR A 336 -4.19 -23.44 4.58
CA TYR A 336 -4.43 -23.68 5.99
C TYR A 336 -5.87 -24.17 6.19
N PRO A 337 -6.11 -25.35 6.78
CA PRO A 337 -7.45 -25.90 6.93
C PRO A 337 -8.28 -25.21 8.02
N GLY A 338 -7.67 -24.37 8.88
CA GLY A 338 -8.31 -23.87 10.09
C GLY A 338 -8.01 -24.74 11.32
N GLY A 339 -8.13 -24.16 12.51
CA GLY A 339 -7.93 -24.86 13.78
C GLY A 339 -6.52 -24.73 14.36
N THR A 340 -5.67 -25.74 14.18
CA THR A 340 -4.35 -25.79 14.83
C THR A 340 -3.44 -24.73 14.25
N PRO A 341 -2.84 -23.84 15.05
CA PRO A 341 -1.96 -22.82 14.53
C PRO A 341 -0.81 -23.37 13.69
N VAL A 342 -0.55 -22.76 12.53
CA VAL A 342 0.56 -23.11 11.64
C VAL A 342 1.37 -21.85 11.30
N SER A 343 2.64 -22.06 10.99
CA SER A 343 3.50 -21.00 10.44
C SER A 343 3.93 -21.40 9.03
N MET A 344 3.63 -20.54 8.06
CA MET A 344 4.17 -20.60 6.70
C MET A 344 5.27 -19.53 6.55
N TYR A 345 6.08 -19.63 5.50
CA TYR A 345 7.07 -18.59 5.22
C TYR A 345 7.40 -18.45 3.73
N LEU A 346 7.82 -17.24 3.35
CA LEU A 346 8.37 -16.90 2.06
C LEU A 346 9.82 -16.44 2.25
N VAL A 347 10.75 -16.99 1.47
CA VAL A 347 12.12 -16.48 1.34
C VAL A 347 12.43 -16.36 -0.14
N LEU A 348 12.78 -15.15 -0.58
CA LEU A 348 13.28 -14.88 -1.94
C LEU A 348 14.66 -14.22 -1.81
N GLU A 349 15.67 -14.78 -2.44
CA GLU A 349 17.06 -14.32 -2.36
C GLU A 349 17.82 -14.61 -3.67
N ASP A 350 19.09 -14.16 -3.76
CA ASP A 350 19.96 -14.40 -4.92
C ASP A 350 19.37 -13.93 -6.26
N PHE A 351 18.69 -12.77 -6.26
CA PHE A 351 18.06 -12.22 -7.45
C PHE A 351 19.10 -11.91 -8.55
N ARG A 352 18.77 -12.32 -9.78
CA ARG A 352 19.55 -12.02 -10.98
C ARG A 352 18.65 -11.49 -12.09
N LEU A 353 18.83 -10.23 -12.48
CA LEU A 353 18.08 -9.58 -13.54
C LEU A 353 18.89 -9.62 -14.84
N GLY A 354 18.32 -10.17 -15.91
CA GLY A 354 19.03 -10.30 -17.19
C GLY A 354 20.27 -11.21 -17.16
N GLY A 355 20.45 -12.01 -16.09
CA GLY A 355 21.61 -12.87 -15.87
C GLY A 355 22.68 -12.27 -14.95
N GLU A 356 22.56 -11.00 -14.57
CA GLU A 356 23.47 -10.32 -13.65
C GLU A 356 22.92 -10.31 -12.23
N ALA A 357 23.77 -10.50 -11.23
CA ALA A 357 23.38 -10.38 -9.83
C ALA A 357 22.90 -8.96 -9.53
N ILE A 358 21.79 -8.85 -8.81
CA ILE A 358 21.28 -7.56 -8.34
C ILE A 358 21.89 -7.31 -6.95
N GLY A 359 22.74 -6.29 -6.84
CA GLY A 359 23.39 -5.92 -5.58
C GLY A 359 24.70 -6.64 -5.34
#